data_AF-A0A5E4QWC4-F1
#
_entry.id   AF-A0A5E4QWC4-F1
#
_cell.length_a   1.000
_cell.length_b   1.000
_cell.length_c   1.000
_cell.angle_alpha   90.00
_cell.angle_beta   90.00
_cell.angle_gamma   90.00
#
_symmetry.space_group_name_H-M   'P 1'
#
loop_
_entity.id
_entity.type
_entity.pdbx_description
1 polymer ?
#
loop_
_entity_poly.entity_id
_entity_poly.type
_entity_poly.pdbx_seq_one_letter_code
_entity_poly.pdbx_strand_id
1 'polypeptide(L)'
;MQVCYAFGGIIKEQITDITPTFLTQSVISTIRQADDLATQVLSSSGCESRVAQMPVVLIPIHFDRDAAVRAPSCQRSVVLRPFITSDFMTGVSALPGTDCMPQEELSNVPGISRVLYDLTPKPPATTEWE
;
A
#
# COMPACT_ATOMS: atom_id res chain seq x y z
N MET A 1 -6.72 13.64 8.16
CA MET A 1 -5.80 13.71 7.01
C MET A 1 -4.86 12.52 7.14
N GLN A 2 -4.83 11.65 6.14
CA GLN A 2 -3.86 10.55 6.08
C GLN A 2 -2.66 11.00 5.26
N VAL A 3 -1.46 10.59 5.67
CA VAL A 3 -0.20 10.90 5.00
C VAL A 3 0.45 9.57 4.64
N CYS A 4 0.64 9.33 3.35
CA CYS A 4 1.31 8.15 2.85
C CYS A 4 2.66 8.50 2.24
N TYR A 5 3.66 7.68 2.49
CA TYR A 5 4.94 7.70 1.78
C TYR A 5 4.85 6.80 0.55
N ALA A 6 5.09 7.33 -0.64
CA ALA A 6 5.11 6.54 -1.87
C ALA A 6 6.55 6.07 -2.16
N PHE A 7 6.75 4.76 -2.27
CA PHE A 7 8.04 4.19 -2.63
C PHE A 7 8.39 4.46 -4.10
N GLY A 8 9.68 4.38 -4.42
CA GLY A 8 10.23 4.62 -5.76
C GLY A 8 10.81 6.01 -5.95
N GLY A 9 11.01 6.41 -7.21
CA GLY A 9 11.55 7.72 -7.57
C GLY A 9 10.60 8.88 -7.28
N ILE A 10 11.08 10.12 -7.50
CA ILE A 10 10.27 11.33 -7.35
C ILE A 10 9.06 11.26 -8.29
N ILE A 11 7.86 11.44 -7.74
CA ILE A 11 6.63 11.59 -8.51
C ILE A 11 6.70 12.98 -9.18
N LYS A 12 6.89 13.00 -10.50
CA LYS A 12 7.05 14.25 -11.26
C LYS A 12 5.72 14.84 -11.70
N GLU A 13 4.79 13.98 -12.09
CA GLU A 13 3.52 14.36 -12.70
C GLU A 13 2.38 14.29 -11.69
N GLN A 14 1.45 15.25 -11.78
CA GLN A 14 0.26 15.26 -10.96
C GLN A 14 -0.76 14.23 -11.47
N ILE A 15 -1.41 13.53 -10.55
CA ILE A 15 -2.51 12.62 -10.86
C ILE A 15 -3.81 13.43 -11.04
N THR A 16 -4.39 13.36 -12.23
CA THR A 16 -5.61 14.10 -12.59
C THR A 16 -6.86 13.23 -12.73
N ASP A 17 -6.69 11.92 -12.81
CA ASP A 17 -7.73 10.92 -13.01
C ASP A 17 -7.38 9.62 -12.25
N ILE A 18 -8.41 8.80 -12.00
CA ILE A 18 -8.32 7.53 -11.28
C ILE A 18 -8.64 6.36 -12.20
N THR A 19 -8.09 5.19 -11.89
CA THR A 19 -8.44 3.94 -12.58
C THR A 19 -9.80 3.46 -12.09
N PRO A 20 -10.83 3.33 -12.96
CA PRO A 20 -12.11 2.76 -12.55
C PRO A 20 -11.92 1.41 -11.87
N THR A 21 -12.37 1.30 -10.62
CA THR A 21 -12.11 0.13 -9.78
C THR A 21 -13.40 -0.28 -9.10
N PHE A 22 -13.81 -1.51 -9.38
CA PHE A 22 -14.99 -2.14 -8.82
C PHE A 22 -14.57 -3.48 -8.20
N LEU A 23 -15.44 -4.07 -7.39
CA LEU A 23 -15.24 -5.40 -6.79
C LEU A 23 -15.40 -6.51 -7.83
N THR A 24 -14.55 -6.51 -8.86
CA THR A 24 -14.47 -7.57 -9.86
C THR A 24 -13.52 -8.66 -9.39
N GLN A 25 -13.69 -9.86 -9.93
CA GLN A 25 -12.83 -11.01 -9.58
C GLN A 25 -11.34 -10.72 -9.84
N SER A 26 -11.01 -9.96 -10.89
CA SER A 26 -9.63 -9.58 -11.20
C SER A 26 -9.03 -8.67 -10.13
N VAL A 27 -9.75 -7.64 -9.70
CA VAL A 27 -9.32 -6.70 -8.65
C VAL A 27 -9.17 -7.43 -7.31
N ILE A 28 -10.13 -8.29 -6.98
CA ILE A 28 -10.10 -9.14 -5.78
C ILE A 28 -8.89 -10.08 -5.82
N SER A 29 -8.60 -10.68 -6.97
CA SER A 29 -7.42 -11.55 -7.13
C SER A 29 -6.13 -10.78 -6.92
N THR A 30 -6.01 -9.56 -7.45
CA THR A 30 -4.82 -8.71 -7.27
C THR A 30 -4.60 -8.36 -5.81
N ILE A 31 -5.64 -7.91 -5.09
CA ILE A 31 -5.48 -7.53 -3.69
C ILE A 31 -5.21 -8.74 -2.78
N ARG A 32 -5.81 -9.90 -3.07
CA ARG A 32 -5.49 -11.15 -2.35
C ARG A 32 -4.03 -11.55 -2.56
N GLN A 33 -3.54 -11.49 -3.79
CA GLN A 33 -2.13 -11.77 -4.07
C GLN A 33 -1.20 -10.80 -3.33
N ALA A 34 -1.56 -9.51 -3.30
CA ALA A 34 -0.79 -8.51 -2.56
C ALA A 34 -0.78 -8.78 -1.05
N ASP A 35 -1.94 -9.09 -0.47
CA ASP A 35 -2.09 -9.42 0.95
C ASP A 35 -1.31 -10.69 1.35
N ASP A 36 -1.40 -11.73 0.52
CA ASP A 36 -0.66 -12.98 0.73
C ASP A 36 0.87 -12.73 0.71
N LEU A 37 1.36 -11.93 -0.25
CA LEU A 37 2.79 -11.56 -0.33
C LEU A 37 3.23 -10.73 0.87
N ALA A 38 2.43 -9.76 1.26
CA ALA A 38 2.70 -8.91 2.42
C ALA A 38 2.84 -9.75 3.71
N THR A 39 1.96 -10.73 3.89
CA THR A 39 1.99 -11.68 5.01
C THR A 39 3.22 -12.59 4.96
N GLN A 40 3.57 -13.12 3.77
CA GLN A 40 4.76 -13.95 3.62
C GLN A 40 6.06 -13.22 3.96
N VAL A 41 6.19 -11.96 3.56
CA VAL A 41 7.36 -11.13 3.89
C VAL A 41 7.42 -10.82 5.39
N LEU A 42 6.29 -10.50 6.03
CA LEU A 42 6.25 -10.32 7.48
C LEU A 42 6.69 -11.56 8.24
N SER A 43 6.25 -12.73 7.79
CA SER A 43 6.59 -14.03 8.38
C SER A 43 8.06 -14.36 8.22
N SER A 44 8.59 -14.23 7.01
CA SER A 44 9.99 -14.55 6.69
C SER A 44 11.00 -13.55 7.29
N SER A 45 10.61 -12.28 7.46
CA SER A 45 11.44 -11.24 8.09
C SER A 45 11.47 -11.32 9.63
N GLY A 46 10.67 -12.21 10.25
CA GLY A 46 10.58 -12.34 11.70
C GLY A 46 9.89 -11.15 12.38
N CYS A 47 9.18 -10.32 11.61
CA CYS A 47 8.55 -9.10 12.09
C CYS A 47 7.15 -9.31 12.67
N GLU A 48 6.60 -10.53 12.61
CA GLU A 48 5.31 -10.91 13.22
C GLU A 48 5.25 -10.59 14.72
N SER A 49 6.37 -10.66 15.44
CA SER A 49 6.45 -10.31 16.86
C SER A 49 6.31 -8.80 17.14
N ARG A 50 6.54 -7.96 16.13
CA ARG A 50 6.55 -6.50 16.24
C ARG A 50 5.32 -5.86 15.60
N VAL A 51 4.84 -6.43 14.49
CA VAL A 51 3.69 -5.91 13.74
C VAL A 51 2.49 -6.80 14.04
N ALA A 52 1.47 -6.23 14.71
CA ALA A 52 0.28 -6.99 15.07
C ALA A 52 -0.58 -7.34 13.85
N GLN A 53 -0.72 -6.36 12.93
CA GLN A 53 -1.47 -6.52 11.68
C GLN A 53 -0.85 -5.63 10.60
N MET A 54 -0.99 -6.01 9.33
CA MET A 54 -0.58 -5.16 8.20
C MET A 54 -1.64 -5.14 7.10
N PRO A 55 -2.74 -4.37 7.29
CA PRO A 55 -3.70 -4.14 6.24
C PRO A 55 -3.04 -3.71 4.92
N VAL A 56 -3.49 -4.34 3.84
CA VAL A 56 -3.10 -4.04 2.47
C VAL A 56 -4.31 -3.46 1.74
N VAL A 57 -4.19 -2.22 1.29
CA VAL A 57 -5.31 -1.48 0.67
C VAL A 57 -4.99 -1.19 -0.78
N LEU A 58 -5.90 -1.53 -1.69
CA LEU A 58 -5.77 -1.19 -3.10
C LEU A 58 -6.41 0.17 -3.39
N ILE A 59 -5.64 1.11 -3.91
CA ILE A 59 -6.13 2.43 -4.32
C ILE A 59 -6.18 2.56 -5.84
N PRO A 60 -7.18 3.24 -6.41
CA PRO A 60 -7.36 3.41 -7.85
C PRO A 60 -6.42 4.46 -8.47
N ILE A 61 -5.18 4.55 -7.99
CA ILE A 61 -4.21 5.57 -8.41
C ILE A 61 -3.11 4.93 -9.26
N HIS A 62 -2.88 5.53 -10.43
CA HIS A 62 -1.81 5.15 -11.36
C HIS A 62 -0.74 6.26 -11.41
N PHE A 63 0.40 5.99 -10.76
CA PHE A 63 1.54 6.90 -10.73
C PHE A 63 2.40 6.80 -11.99
N ASP A 64 3.36 7.72 -12.14
CA ASP A 64 4.42 7.71 -13.17
C ASP A 64 3.96 7.66 -14.62
N ARG A 65 2.74 8.14 -14.88
CA ARG A 65 2.26 8.32 -16.24
C ARG A 65 2.92 9.54 -16.87
N ASP A 66 3.34 9.37 -18.12
CA ASP A 66 3.77 10.50 -18.95
C ASP A 66 2.55 11.32 -19.37
N ALA A 67 2.46 12.55 -18.86
CA ALA A 67 1.39 13.48 -19.16
C ALA A 67 1.32 13.84 -20.66
N ALA A 68 2.43 13.77 -21.38
CA ALA A 68 2.47 14.05 -22.82
C ALA A 68 1.79 12.94 -23.64
N VAL A 69 1.79 11.70 -23.16
CA VAL A 69 1.27 10.53 -23.88
C VAL A 69 -0.26 10.41 -23.74
N ARG A 70 -0.89 11.15 -22.82
CA ARG A 70 -2.34 11.10 -22.51
C ARG A 70 -2.88 9.67 -22.37
N ALA A 71 -2.08 8.78 -21.80
CA ALA A 71 -2.46 7.39 -21.61
C ALA A 71 -3.55 7.27 -20.52
N PRO A 72 -4.59 6.43 -20.72
CA PRO A 72 -5.62 6.24 -19.71
C PRO A 72 -5.05 5.57 -18.44
N SER A 73 -5.69 5.87 -17.31
CA SER A 73 -5.34 5.22 -16.03
C SER A 73 -5.80 3.75 -16.02
N CYS A 74 -4.85 2.82 -16.13
CA CYS A 74 -5.13 1.37 -16.17
C CYS A 74 -4.57 0.57 -14.98
N GLN A 75 -3.63 1.13 -14.22
CA GLN A 75 -3.00 0.46 -13.07
C GLN A 75 -3.51 1.02 -11.74
N ARG A 76 -3.21 0.32 -10.65
CA ARG A 76 -3.61 0.69 -9.29
C ARG A 76 -2.37 0.81 -8.42
N SER A 77 -2.53 1.21 -7.19
CA SER A 77 -1.44 1.22 -6.23
C SER A 77 -1.86 0.52 -4.95
N VAL A 78 -0.88 0.06 -4.18
CA VAL A 78 -1.13 -0.62 -2.90
C VAL A 78 -0.64 0.27 -1.78
N VAL A 79 -1.42 0.39 -0.71
CA VAL A 79 -1.00 1.03 0.53
C VAL A 79 -0.80 -0.04 1.58
N LEU A 80 0.41 -0.11 2.12
CA LEU A 80 0.77 -0.91 3.28
C LEU A 80 0.52 -0.12 4.55
N ARG A 81 -0.12 -0.77 5.51
CA ARG A 81 -0.37 -0.17 6.82
C ARG A 81 0.00 -1.11 7.95
N PRO A 82 1.28 -1.24 8.31
CA PRO A 82 1.65 -2.02 9.48
C PRO A 82 1.20 -1.31 10.74
N PHE A 83 0.40 -1.99 11.53
CA PHE A 83 -0.13 -1.53 12.79
C PHE A 83 0.62 -2.24 13.92
N ILE A 84 1.51 -1.51 14.59
CA ILE A 84 2.17 -1.97 15.82
C ILE A 84 1.29 -1.53 16.99
N THR A 85 0.78 -2.47 17.76
CA THR A 85 -0.02 -2.15 18.95
C THR A 85 0.20 -3.18 20.05
N SER A 86 0.22 -2.72 21.31
CA SER A 86 0.22 -3.58 22.49
C SER A 86 -1.19 -3.82 23.06
N ASP A 87 -2.18 -3.01 22.68
CA ASP A 87 -3.53 -3.01 23.27
C ASP A 87 -4.69 -2.70 22.28
N PHE A 88 -4.41 -2.61 20.98
CA PHE A 88 -5.31 -2.18 19.89
C PHE A 88 -5.93 -0.77 20.05
N MET A 89 -5.67 -0.08 21.16
CA MET A 89 -6.17 1.25 21.45
C MET A 89 -5.18 2.33 21.02
N THR A 90 -3.88 2.08 21.20
CA THR A 90 -2.80 2.95 20.72
C THR A 90 -1.84 2.16 19.84
N GLY A 91 -1.50 2.71 18.68
CA GLY A 91 -0.62 2.04 17.75
C GLY A 91 0.16 3.00 16.90
N VAL A 92 1.44 2.68 16.70
CA VAL A 92 2.35 3.41 15.83
C VAL A 92 2.45 2.68 14.50
N SER A 93 2.47 3.43 13.41
CA SER A 93 2.88 2.85 12.13
C SER A 93 4.35 2.47 12.24
N ALA A 94 4.73 1.29 11.74
CA ALA A 94 6.16 0.95 11.68
C ALA A 94 6.87 2.00 10.79
N LEU A 95 8.18 2.21 10.93
CA LEU A 95 8.86 3.18 10.07
C LEU A 95 9.19 2.56 8.70
N PRO A 96 8.99 3.31 7.60
CA PRO A 96 9.38 2.85 6.28
C PRO A 96 10.91 2.70 6.19
N GLY A 97 11.37 1.63 5.54
CA GLY A 97 12.78 1.32 5.30
C GLY A 97 13.37 0.28 6.26
N THR A 98 12.53 -0.42 7.02
CA THR A 98 12.92 -1.54 7.87
C THR A 98 12.81 -2.86 7.11
N ASP A 99 13.54 -3.90 7.54
CA ASP A 99 13.58 -5.25 6.92
C ASP A 99 12.21 -5.96 6.83
N CYS A 100 11.16 -5.34 7.38
CA CYS A 100 9.81 -5.89 7.47
C CYS A 100 8.90 -5.50 6.29
N MET A 101 9.42 -4.81 5.26
CA MET A 101 8.57 -4.20 4.23
C MET A 101 8.57 -4.97 2.90
N PRO A 102 7.41 -5.45 2.43
CA PRO A 102 7.25 -6.17 1.16
C PRO A 102 7.26 -5.27 -0.09
N GLN A 103 8.04 -4.18 -0.07
CA GLN A 103 7.96 -3.17 -1.13
C GLN A 103 8.33 -3.74 -2.51
N GLU A 104 9.42 -4.49 -2.60
CA GLU A 104 9.93 -5.01 -3.87
C GLU A 104 9.01 -6.10 -4.42
N GLU A 105 8.54 -7.00 -3.56
CA GLU A 105 7.63 -8.09 -3.90
C GLU A 105 6.30 -7.56 -4.41
N LEU A 106 5.73 -6.56 -3.74
CA LEU A 106 4.45 -5.96 -4.12
C LEU A 106 4.54 -5.13 -5.39
N SER A 107 5.68 -4.50 -5.65
CA SER A 107 5.90 -3.73 -6.89
C SER A 107 5.92 -4.63 -8.12
N ASN A 108 6.18 -5.94 -7.96
CA ASN A 108 6.17 -6.93 -9.04
C ASN A 108 4.77 -7.52 -9.32
N VAL A 109 3.74 -7.17 -8.53
CA VAL A 109 2.38 -7.67 -8.74
C VAL A 109 1.78 -7.04 -10.01
N PRO A 110 1.26 -7.84 -10.96
CA PRO A 110 0.68 -7.31 -12.19
C PRO A 110 -0.45 -6.30 -11.92
N GLY A 111 -0.35 -5.12 -12.53
CA GLY A 111 -1.34 -4.07 -12.41
C GLY A 111 -1.13 -3.13 -11.22
N ILE A 112 -0.06 -3.31 -10.44
CA ILE A 112 0.39 -2.35 -9.43
C ILE A 112 1.40 -1.40 -10.07
N SER A 113 1.18 -0.10 -9.89
CA SER A 113 2.05 0.99 -10.34
C SER A 113 3.02 1.41 -9.26
N ARG A 114 2.56 1.57 -8.01
CA ARG A 114 3.40 1.85 -6.85
C ARG A 114 2.88 1.20 -5.58
N VAL A 115 3.80 1.04 -4.64
CA VAL A 115 3.54 0.70 -3.25
C VAL A 115 3.71 1.97 -2.41
N LEU A 116 2.75 2.20 -1.53
CA LEU A 116 2.69 3.31 -0.60
C LEU A 116 2.68 2.76 0.82
N TYR A 117 3.00 3.62 1.77
CA TYR A 117 3.09 3.29 3.17
C TYR A 117 2.36 4.33 4.01
N ASP A 118 1.35 3.92 4.77
CA ASP A 118 0.58 4.84 5.60
C ASP A 118 1.37 5.21 6.86
N LEU A 119 1.72 6.49 6.99
CA LEU A 119 2.46 7.05 8.14
C LEU A 119 1.52 7.63 9.21
N THR A 120 0.21 7.52 9.03
CA THR A 120 -0.74 8.22 9.88
C THR A 120 -0.88 7.53 11.26
N PRO A 121 -0.45 8.18 12.36
CA PRO A 121 -0.64 7.62 13.70
C PRO A 121 -2.11 7.63 14.09
N LYS A 122 -2.49 6.72 15.00
CA LYS A 122 -3.79 6.75 15.68
C LYS A 122 -3.59 7.34 17.08
N PRO A 123 -4.25 8.45 17.47
CA PRO A 123 -5.14 9.32 16.68
C PRO A 123 -4.33 10.30 15.80
N PRO A 124 -4.79 10.69 14.59
CA PRO A 124 -6.20 10.90 14.20
C PRO A 124 -6.84 9.91 13.18
N ALA A 125 -6.20 8.81 12.78
CA ALA A 125 -6.77 7.84 11.82
C ALA A 125 -7.39 6.58 12.48
N THR A 126 -8.42 6.00 11.86
CA THR A 126 -9.01 4.66 12.18
C THR A 126 -8.20 3.54 11.52
N THR A 127 -8.21 2.30 12.03
CA THR A 127 -7.35 1.17 11.58
C THR A 127 -7.58 0.72 10.12
N GLU A 128 -8.74 1.05 9.54
CA GLU A 128 -9.13 0.65 8.18
C GLU A 128 -9.22 1.88 7.25
N TRP A 129 -8.93 1.70 5.97
CA TRP A 129 -9.30 2.62 4.89
C TRP A 129 -10.56 2.03 4.23
N GLU A 130 -11.70 2.72 4.30
CA GLU A 130 -12.92 2.37 3.56
C GLU A 130 -12.90 2.97 2.14
#